data_AF-A0A0B7BDP9-F1
#
_entry.id   AF-A0A0B7BDP9-F1
#
_cell.length_a   1.000
_cell.length_b   1.000
_cell.length_c   1.000
_cell.angle_alpha   90.00
_cell.angle_beta   90.00
_cell.angle_gamma   90.00
#
_symmetry.space_group_name_H-M   'P 1'
#
loop_
_entity.id
_entity.type
_entity.pdbx_description
1 polymer ?
#
loop_
_entity_poly.entity_id
_entity_poly.type
_entity_poly.pdbx_seq_one_letter_code
_entity_poly.pdbx_strand_id
1 'polypeptide(L)'
;MLPLTVLTLVVMSCTAEAERICPKGYWMRRTSVGEIRCDLCIDGVNYISENDHQKRECNSCSKIQNSTLEILVKACYRDADAVIICLSGYYRENGVCKHCSVCEHEIRPCQDYSDAICCSDKDDKRKICNITNKSTPAGESTVEPQGHCSPSLNWTDICKTDSFDQAKCKNCCPLV
;
A
#
# COMPACT_ATOMS: atom_id res chain seq x y z
N MET A 1 53.29 -22.97 -48.70
CA MET A 1 53.23 -21.65 -48.05
C MET A 1 51.75 -21.31 -47.84
N LEU A 2 51.27 -21.35 -46.59
CA LEU A 2 49.89 -21.01 -46.22
C LEU A 2 49.96 -19.85 -45.21
N PRO A 3 49.22 -18.75 -45.40
CA PRO A 3 49.21 -17.69 -44.41
C PRO A 3 48.24 -18.06 -43.26
N LEU A 4 48.75 -18.05 -42.04
CA LEU A 4 47.94 -18.08 -40.82
C LEU A 4 47.12 -16.79 -40.75
N THR A 5 45.80 -16.91 -40.91
CA THR A 5 44.86 -15.85 -40.56
C THR A 5 44.71 -15.81 -39.04
N VAL A 6 45.29 -14.78 -38.42
CA VAL A 6 45.11 -14.49 -36.99
C VAL A 6 43.70 -13.96 -36.79
N LEU A 7 42.82 -14.80 -36.23
CA LEU A 7 41.47 -14.42 -35.84
C LEU A 7 41.53 -13.65 -34.51
N THR A 8 41.55 -12.32 -34.58
CA THR A 8 41.45 -11.47 -33.38
C THR A 8 40.02 -11.48 -32.85
N LEU A 9 39.81 -12.25 -31.79
CA LEU A 9 38.61 -12.19 -30.95
C LEU A 9 38.57 -10.83 -30.24
N VAL A 10 37.77 -9.90 -30.78
CA VAL A 10 37.38 -8.68 -30.08
C VAL A 10 36.42 -9.09 -28.98
N VAL A 11 36.94 -9.28 -27.76
CA VAL A 11 36.11 -9.43 -26.57
C VAL A 11 35.52 -8.06 -26.28
N MET A 12 34.31 -7.84 -26.78
CA MET A 12 33.53 -6.65 -26.49
C MET A 12 33.10 -6.78 -25.02
N SER A 13 33.91 -6.24 -24.11
CA SER A 13 33.59 -6.15 -22.69
C SER A 13 32.35 -5.29 -22.55
N CYS A 14 31.20 -5.93 -22.39
CA CYS A 14 29.97 -5.31 -21.97
C CYS A 14 30.16 -4.92 -20.50
N THR A 15 30.78 -3.77 -20.24
CA THR A 15 30.75 -3.18 -18.90
C THR A 15 29.31 -2.71 -18.72
N ALA A 16 28.47 -3.58 -18.12
CA ALA A 16 27.26 -3.11 -17.48
C ALA A 16 27.71 -2.05 -16.48
N GLU A 17 27.53 -0.77 -16.81
CA GLU A 17 27.61 0.30 -15.83
C GLU A 17 26.57 -0.08 -14.78
N ALA A 18 27.04 -0.65 -13.66
CA ALA A 18 26.17 -0.97 -12.55
C ALA A 18 25.45 0.33 -12.20
N GLU A 19 24.15 0.39 -12.52
CA GLU A 19 23.34 1.55 -12.27
C GLU A 19 23.44 1.84 -10.78
N ARG A 20 24.12 2.94 -10.42
CA ARG A 20 24.49 3.21 -9.04
C ARG A 20 23.26 3.70 -8.29
N ILE A 21 22.55 2.75 -7.72
CA ILE A 21 21.32 2.89 -6.97
C ILE A 21 21.60 2.86 -5.46
N CYS A 22 20.81 3.61 -4.70
CA CYS A 22 20.86 3.63 -3.24
C CYS A 22 19.74 2.77 -2.64
N PRO A 23 19.98 2.12 -1.49
CA PRO A 23 18.94 1.43 -0.75
C PRO A 23 18.04 2.43 0.00
N LYS A 24 16.88 1.97 0.45
CA LYS A 24 15.96 2.78 1.26
C LYS A 24 16.66 3.41 2.47
N GLY A 25 16.24 4.62 2.80
CA GLY A 25 16.79 5.46 3.87
C GLY A 25 18.14 6.11 3.60
N TYR A 26 18.61 6.05 2.36
CA TYR A 26 19.77 6.79 1.89
C TYR A 26 19.40 7.63 0.68
N TRP A 27 20.06 8.77 0.47
CA TRP A 27 19.92 9.59 -0.72
C TRP A 27 21.23 9.65 -1.48
N MET A 28 21.14 9.85 -2.80
CA MET A 28 22.25 9.82 -3.71
C MET A 28 22.96 11.18 -3.78
N ARG A 29 24.20 11.23 -3.28
CA ARG A 29 25.10 12.38 -3.43
C ARG A 29 26.14 12.11 -4.50
N ARG A 30 26.33 13.05 -5.42
CA ARG A 30 27.48 13.07 -6.34
C ARG A 30 28.58 13.94 -5.72
N THR A 31 29.76 13.34 -5.54
CA THR A 31 30.96 14.06 -5.07
C THR A 31 31.52 14.95 -6.18
N SER A 32 32.43 15.86 -5.82
CA SER A 32 33.13 16.75 -6.78
C SER A 32 33.94 15.99 -7.84
N VAL A 33 34.33 14.74 -7.56
CA VAL A 33 35.07 13.86 -8.47
C VAL A 33 34.17 12.90 -9.25
N GLY A 34 32.84 13.07 -9.17
CA GLY A 34 31.86 12.28 -9.93
C GLY A 34 31.51 10.92 -9.30
N GLU A 35 32.07 10.57 -8.14
CA GLU A 35 31.66 9.36 -7.42
C GLU A 35 30.26 9.53 -6.83
N ILE A 36 29.43 8.51 -7.00
CA ILE A 36 28.14 8.39 -6.32
C ILE A 36 28.34 7.78 -4.93
N ARG A 37 27.78 8.44 -3.91
CA ARG A 37 27.67 7.95 -2.55
C ARG A 37 26.20 7.96 -2.12
N CYS A 38 25.87 7.05 -1.21
CA CYS A 38 24.56 6.98 -0.58
C CYS A 38 24.71 7.47 0.85
N ASP A 39 24.07 8.59 1.17
CA ASP A 39 24.13 9.23 2.49
C ASP A 39 22.82 9.04 3.23
N LEU A 40 22.87 8.86 4.55
CA LEU A 40 21.67 8.58 5.33
C LEU A 40 20.69 9.75 5.33
N CYS A 41 19.40 9.42 5.28
CA CYS A 41 18.33 10.28 5.78
C CYS A 41 18.39 10.38 7.31
N ILE A 42 17.84 11.45 7.86
CA ILE A 42 17.87 11.78 9.29
C ILE A 42 16.57 11.30 9.93
N ASP A 43 16.70 10.39 10.90
CA ASP A 43 15.58 9.83 11.67
C ASP A 43 14.68 10.95 12.24
N GLY A 44 13.36 10.82 12.07
CA GLY A 44 12.38 11.81 12.51
C GLY A 44 12.30 13.11 11.70
N VAL A 45 13.17 13.31 10.71
CA VAL A 45 13.19 14.51 9.86
C VAL A 45 12.81 14.20 8.42
N ASN A 46 13.45 13.19 7.82
CA ASN A 46 13.22 12.81 6.44
C ASN A 46 13.46 11.32 6.19
N TYR A 47 12.94 10.81 5.07
CA TYR A 47 12.96 9.40 4.74
C TYR A 47 13.01 9.12 3.24
N ILE A 48 13.42 7.90 2.86
CA ILE A 48 13.20 7.31 1.53
C ILE A 48 12.78 5.86 1.74
N SER A 49 11.62 5.47 1.24
CA SER A 49 11.07 4.12 1.45
C SER A 49 11.37 3.15 0.30
N GLU A 50 11.66 3.68 -0.88
CA GLU A 50 11.99 2.87 -2.06
C GLU A 50 13.40 2.30 -1.93
N ASN A 51 13.58 1.04 -2.31
CA ASN A 51 14.91 0.50 -2.61
C ASN A 51 15.30 0.88 -4.03
N ASP A 52 16.58 0.70 -4.35
CA ASP A 52 17.08 0.73 -5.73
C ASP A 52 16.73 2.04 -6.47
N HIS A 53 16.95 3.18 -5.81
CA HIS A 53 16.57 4.49 -6.32
C HIS A 53 17.77 5.40 -6.59
N GLN A 54 17.53 6.50 -7.32
CA GLN A 54 18.52 7.56 -7.61
C GLN A 54 18.12 8.93 -7.04
N LYS A 55 17.15 8.97 -6.11
CA LYS A 55 16.73 10.20 -5.42
C LYS A 55 17.93 10.93 -4.80
N ARG A 56 18.01 12.23 -5.06
CA ARG A 56 19.10 13.11 -4.58
C ARG A 56 18.78 13.80 -3.27
N GLU A 57 17.56 13.66 -2.77
CA GLU A 57 17.08 14.28 -1.54
C GLU A 57 16.10 13.31 -0.87
N CYS A 58 16.03 13.37 0.45
CA CYS A 58 15.06 12.61 1.23
C CYS A 58 13.70 13.32 1.26
N ASN A 59 12.61 12.56 1.32
CA ASN A 59 11.27 13.09 1.52
C ASN A 59 11.12 13.60 2.94
N SER A 60 10.46 14.74 3.14
CA SER A 60 10.16 15.23 4.50
C SER A 60 9.16 14.31 5.20
N CYS A 61 9.36 14.06 6.49
CA CYS A 61 8.41 13.30 7.29
C CYS A 61 7.07 14.04 7.44
N SER A 62 5.98 13.28 7.33
CA SER A 62 4.63 13.71 7.68
C SER A 62 4.54 14.07 9.17
N LYS A 63 3.72 15.07 9.50
CA LYS A 63 3.51 15.56 10.88
C LYS A 63 2.03 15.65 11.18
N ILE A 64 1.69 15.53 12.46
CA ILE A 64 0.33 15.78 12.95
C ILE A 64 -0.04 17.22 12.59
N GLN A 65 -1.13 17.38 11.86
CA GLN A 65 -1.68 18.69 11.48
C GLN A 65 -2.73 19.14 12.50
N ASN A 66 -3.52 18.20 13.03
CA ASN A 66 -4.53 18.48 14.04
C ASN A 66 -4.41 17.49 15.21
N SER A 67 -3.74 17.90 16.29
CA SER A 67 -3.52 17.06 17.47
C SER A 67 -4.79 16.68 18.23
N THR A 68 -5.93 17.30 17.93
CA THR A 68 -7.23 16.95 18.51
C THR A 68 -7.92 15.82 17.75
N LEU A 69 -7.56 15.59 16.48
CA LEU A 69 -8.24 14.62 15.61
C LEU A 69 -7.32 13.53 15.05
N GLU A 70 -6.00 13.67 15.22
CA GLU A 70 -5.01 12.77 14.64
C GLU A 70 -4.12 12.16 15.72
N ILE A 71 -3.70 10.91 15.51
CA ILE A 71 -2.76 10.21 16.36
C ILE A 71 -1.59 9.65 15.56
N LEU A 72 -0.41 9.69 16.16
CA LEU A 72 0.78 9.05 15.63
C LEU A 72 0.80 7.58 16.04
N VAL A 73 0.67 6.69 15.06
CA VAL A 73 0.74 5.23 15.27
C VAL A 73 2.18 4.74 15.15
N LYS A 74 2.92 5.30 14.20
CA LYS A 74 4.33 4.97 13.98
C LYS A 74 5.11 6.23 13.67
N ALA A 75 6.19 6.45 14.41
CA ALA A 75 7.10 7.55 14.14
C ALA A 75 7.78 7.41 12.78
N CYS A 76 8.12 8.54 12.17
CA CYS A 76 8.93 8.57 10.95
C CYS A 76 10.34 8.05 11.25
N TYR A 77 10.86 7.22 10.35
CA TYR A 77 12.22 6.72 10.39
C TYR A 77 12.89 6.94 9.04
N ARG A 78 14.21 6.88 8.97
CA ARG A 78 14.91 7.13 7.69
C ARG A 78 14.39 6.32 6.51
N ASP A 79 13.83 5.13 6.71
CA ASP A 79 13.33 4.26 5.66
C ASP A 79 11.80 4.22 5.50
N ALA A 80 11.05 5.02 6.27
CA ALA A 80 9.59 5.03 6.22
C ALA A 80 9.00 6.32 6.81
N ASP A 81 7.94 6.82 6.18
CA ASP A 81 7.20 7.96 6.73
C ASP A 81 6.56 7.64 8.09
N ALA A 82 6.15 8.69 8.80
CA ALA A 82 5.24 8.58 9.93
C ALA A 82 3.89 8.02 9.48
N VAL A 83 3.32 7.12 10.29
CA VAL A 83 1.93 6.66 10.13
C VAL A 83 1.07 7.46 11.09
N ILE A 84 0.29 8.38 10.52
CA ILE A 84 -0.65 9.24 11.24
C ILE A 84 -2.06 8.88 10.78
N ILE A 85 -2.93 8.54 11.71
CA ILE A 85 -4.33 8.18 11.43
C ILE A 85 -5.28 9.13 12.13
N CYS A 86 -6.54 9.13 11.69
CA CYS A 86 -7.61 9.83 12.38
C CYS A 86 -8.01 9.09 13.67
N LEU A 87 -8.42 9.83 14.69
CA LEU A 87 -8.98 9.27 15.92
C LEU A 87 -10.25 8.46 15.63
N SER A 88 -10.59 7.56 16.55
CA SER A 88 -11.83 6.78 16.47
C SER A 88 -13.04 7.71 16.34
N GLY A 89 -13.95 7.39 15.42
CA GLY A 89 -15.07 8.26 15.05
C GLY A 89 -14.74 9.26 13.94
N TYR A 90 -13.52 9.24 13.38
CA TYR A 90 -13.11 10.05 12.24
C TYR A 90 -12.44 9.21 11.15
N TYR A 91 -12.58 9.64 9.90
CA TYR A 91 -11.93 9.07 8.73
C TYR A 91 -11.19 10.15 7.93
N ARG A 92 -10.16 9.77 7.17
CA ARG A 92 -9.39 10.72 6.35
C ARG A 92 -10.01 10.88 4.96
N GLU A 93 -10.30 12.11 4.58
CA GLU A 93 -10.73 12.49 3.24
C GLU A 93 -9.98 13.74 2.79
N ASN A 94 -9.34 13.68 1.61
CA ASN A 94 -8.55 14.79 1.06
C ASN A 94 -7.50 15.34 2.04
N GLY A 95 -6.87 14.45 2.82
CA GLY A 95 -5.84 14.81 3.80
C GLY A 95 -6.36 15.35 5.13
N VAL A 96 -7.69 15.42 5.33
CA VAL A 96 -8.30 15.97 6.56
C VAL A 96 -9.15 14.90 7.24
N CYS A 97 -9.11 14.86 8.58
CA CYS A 97 -10.00 13.99 9.36
C CYS A 97 -11.41 14.57 9.44
N LYS A 98 -12.40 13.78 9.03
CA LYS A 98 -13.82 14.11 9.04
C LYS A 98 -14.56 13.15 9.95
N HIS A 99 -15.63 13.63 10.57
CA HIS A 99 -16.45 12.81 11.45
C HIS A 99 -17.12 11.70 10.65
N CYS A 100 -17.15 10.50 11.20
CA CYS A 100 -17.87 9.39 10.60
C CYS A 100 -19.37 9.67 10.59
N SER A 101 -20.03 9.25 9.53
CA SER A 101 -21.49 9.19 9.44
C SER A 101 -22.04 8.17 10.45
N VAL A 102 -23.16 8.51 11.08
CA VAL A 102 -23.88 7.61 11.98
C VAL A 102 -25.07 7.03 11.22
N CYS A 103 -25.12 5.70 11.10
CA CYS A 103 -26.18 4.99 10.40
C CYS A 103 -27.08 4.27 11.41
N GLU A 104 -28.38 4.15 11.10
CA GLU A 104 -29.26 3.21 11.81
C GLU A 104 -28.94 1.75 11.45
N HIS A 105 -28.58 1.51 10.18
CA HIS A 105 -28.14 0.22 9.67
C HIS A 105 -26.85 0.38 8.85
N GLU A 106 -25.73 -0.15 9.37
CA GLU A 106 -24.42 -0.11 8.71
C GLU A 106 -24.20 -1.34 7.81
N ILE A 107 -23.82 -1.09 6.55
CA ILE A 107 -23.29 -2.12 5.64
C ILE A 107 -21.80 -2.34 5.94
N ARG A 108 -21.09 -1.23 6.15
CA ARG A 108 -19.67 -1.22 6.48
C ARG A 108 -19.42 -0.16 7.55
N PRO A 109 -18.76 -0.52 8.66
CA PRO A 109 -18.44 0.45 9.70
C PRO A 109 -17.41 1.46 9.18
N CYS A 110 -17.37 2.61 9.84
CA CYS A 110 -16.35 3.61 9.57
C CYS A 110 -14.95 3.08 9.88
N GLN A 111 -13.98 3.48 9.06
CA GLN A 111 -12.56 3.16 9.21
C GLN A 111 -11.75 4.47 9.17
N ASP A 112 -10.51 4.43 9.65
CA ASP A 112 -9.62 5.61 9.67
C ASP A 112 -9.32 6.21 8.27
N TYR A 113 -9.54 5.44 7.20
CA TYR A 113 -9.38 5.86 5.81
C TYR A 113 -10.69 5.97 5.00
N SER A 114 -11.84 5.64 5.58
CA SER A 114 -13.11 5.71 4.85
C SER A 114 -14.33 5.79 5.75
N ASP A 115 -15.33 6.56 5.33
CA ASP A 115 -16.58 6.72 6.06
C ASP A 115 -17.38 5.41 6.15
N ALA A 116 -18.33 5.37 7.09
CA ALA A 116 -19.36 4.35 7.16
C ALA A 116 -20.20 4.32 5.89
N ILE A 117 -20.67 3.13 5.51
CA ILE A 117 -21.65 2.96 4.43
C ILE A 117 -22.98 2.57 5.06
N CYS A 118 -23.97 3.47 4.95
CA CYS A 118 -25.32 3.25 5.48
C CYS A 118 -26.23 2.56 4.45
N CYS A 119 -27.14 1.69 4.91
CA CYS A 119 -28.32 1.33 4.12
C CYS A 119 -29.30 2.52 4.08
N SER A 120 -29.96 2.77 2.95
CA SER A 120 -31.02 3.78 2.87
C SER A 120 -32.39 3.12 3.03
N ASP A 121 -33.26 3.69 3.89
CA ASP A 121 -34.63 3.19 4.10
C ASP A 121 -35.55 3.33 2.87
N LYS A 122 -35.10 4.06 1.84
CA LYS A 122 -35.84 4.20 0.57
C LYS A 122 -35.75 2.98 -0.33
N ASP A 123 -34.88 2.03 0.02
CA ASP A 123 -34.78 0.73 -0.63
C ASP A 123 -35.70 -0.25 0.09
N ASP A 124 -36.84 -0.53 -0.54
CA ASP A 124 -37.91 -1.42 -0.09
C ASP A 124 -37.45 -2.46 0.96
N LYS A 125 -38.05 -2.35 2.15
CA LYS A 125 -37.91 -3.23 3.31
C LYS A 125 -37.98 -4.70 2.89
N ARG A 126 -36.84 -5.28 2.47
CA ARG A 126 -36.48 -6.72 2.37
C ARG A 126 -35.39 -7.07 1.35
N LYS A 127 -34.80 -6.14 0.57
CA LYS A 127 -33.90 -6.57 -0.54
C LYS A 127 -32.47 -6.00 -0.63
N ILE A 128 -32.06 -4.95 0.08
CA ILE A 128 -30.82 -4.22 -0.30
C ILE A 128 -29.82 -3.97 0.84
N CYS A 129 -29.71 -4.90 1.80
CA CYS A 129 -28.46 -5.06 2.57
C CYS A 129 -27.83 -6.46 2.33
N ASN A 130 -28.33 -7.20 1.33
CA ASN A 130 -27.82 -8.51 0.87
C ASN A 130 -27.05 -8.41 -0.47
N ILE A 131 -26.34 -7.31 -0.73
CA ILE A 131 -25.45 -7.21 -1.89
C ILE A 131 -24.01 -7.15 -1.41
N THR A 132 -23.50 -8.30 -0.99
CA THR A 132 -22.18 -8.71 -1.49
C THR A 132 -22.13 -8.47 -3.01
N ASN A 133 -21.17 -7.67 -3.47
CA ASN A 133 -20.66 -7.63 -4.85
C ASN A 133 -21.62 -7.17 -5.97
N LYS A 134 -21.78 -5.86 -6.13
CA LYS A 134 -21.97 -5.17 -7.44
C LYS A 134 -21.91 -3.67 -7.12
N SER A 135 -20.83 -2.93 -7.39
CA SER A 135 -20.46 -2.54 -8.75
C SER A 135 -19.06 -1.91 -8.73
N THR A 136 -18.09 -2.58 -9.34
CA THR A 136 -16.95 -1.91 -9.97
C THR A 136 -17.50 -1.21 -11.23
N PRO A 137 -17.21 0.09 -11.50
CA PRO A 137 -17.41 0.63 -12.83
C PRO A 137 -16.35 0.03 -13.76
N ALA A 138 -16.77 -0.37 -14.95
CA ALA A 138 -15.92 -0.97 -15.97
C ALA A 138 -14.72 -0.07 -16.31
N GLY A 139 -13.55 -0.52 -15.89
CA GLY A 139 -12.24 -0.09 -16.35
C GLY A 139 -11.39 -1.34 -16.42
N GLU A 140 -11.24 -1.86 -17.64
CA GLU A 140 -10.43 -2.97 -18.09
C GLU A 140 -9.18 -3.24 -17.22
N SER A 141 -9.18 -4.36 -16.49
CA SER A 141 -7.93 -5.06 -16.13
C SER A 141 -8.24 -6.51 -15.78
N THR A 142 -7.79 -7.40 -16.65
CA THR A 142 -7.77 -8.85 -16.46
C THR A 142 -6.75 -9.21 -15.39
N VAL A 143 -7.19 -9.43 -14.14
CA VAL A 143 -6.44 -10.23 -13.17
C VAL A 143 -7.45 -11.04 -12.34
N GLU A 144 -7.31 -12.37 -12.38
CA GLU A 144 -8.07 -13.31 -11.56
C GLU A 144 -7.98 -12.96 -10.07
N PRO A 145 -9.09 -13.03 -9.30
CA PRO A 145 -9.05 -12.71 -7.88
C PRO A 145 -8.48 -13.89 -7.10
N GLN A 146 -7.20 -13.82 -6.75
CA GLN A 146 -6.67 -14.55 -5.59
C GLN A 146 -7.30 -13.93 -4.33
N GLY A 147 -8.21 -14.68 -3.71
CA GLY A 147 -9.00 -14.21 -2.57
C GLY A 147 -8.15 -13.95 -1.33
N HIS A 148 -8.11 -12.70 -0.88
CA HIS A 148 -7.53 -12.32 0.40
C HIS A 148 -8.56 -12.39 1.52
N CYS A 149 -8.23 -13.11 2.59
CA CYS A 149 -9.07 -13.29 3.77
C CYS A 149 -8.68 -12.25 4.83
N SER A 150 -9.64 -11.42 5.25
CA SER A 150 -9.40 -10.45 6.32
C SER A 150 -9.15 -11.15 7.67
N PRO A 151 -8.05 -10.87 8.37
CA PRO A 151 -7.68 -11.53 9.63
C PRO A 151 -8.53 -11.11 10.84
N SER A 152 -9.39 -10.09 10.68
CA SER A 152 -10.27 -9.56 11.73
C SER A 152 -11.64 -10.24 11.81
N LEU A 153 -11.94 -11.20 10.92
CA LEU A 153 -13.23 -11.87 10.86
C LEU A 153 -13.13 -13.31 11.38
N ASN A 154 -14.12 -13.74 12.16
CA ASN A 154 -14.25 -15.15 12.56
C ASN A 154 -14.92 -15.96 11.42
N TRP A 155 -14.10 -16.36 10.45
CA TRP A 155 -14.55 -17.08 9.26
C TRP A 155 -15.26 -18.40 9.56
N THR A 156 -15.00 -19.03 10.70
CA THR A 156 -15.63 -20.30 11.10
C THR A 156 -17.13 -20.16 11.36
N ASP A 157 -17.58 -19.01 11.87
CA ASP A 157 -19.00 -18.76 12.11
C ASP A 157 -19.70 -18.22 10.84
N ILE A 158 -18.97 -17.47 10.02
CA ILE A 158 -19.46 -16.94 8.74
C ILE A 158 -19.74 -18.07 7.75
N CYS A 159 -18.84 -19.07 7.67
CA CYS A 159 -18.96 -20.20 6.76
C CYS A 159 -19.98 -21.28 7.17
N LYS A 160 -20.58 -21.17 8.37
CA LYS A 160 -21.68 -22.05 8.81
C LYS A 160 -23.07 -21.53 8.43
N THR A 161 -23.14 -20.34 7.84
CA THR A 161 -24.42 -19.76 7.41
C THR A 161 -24.71 -20.17 5.97
N ASP A 162 -25.91 -20.69 5.72
CA ASP A 162 -26.34 -21.21 4.40
C ASP A 162 -26.38 -20.15 3.28
N SER A 163 -26.11 -18.88 3.60
CA SER A 163 -26.15 -17.76 2.65
C SER A 163 -24.78 -17.34 2.10
N PHE A 164 -23.69 -18.00 2.48
CA PHE A 164 -22.34 -17.62 2.05
C PHE A 164 -21.77 -18.56 0.98
N ASP A 165 -21.13 -17.97 -0.03
CA ASP A 165 -20.55 -18.67 -1.17
C ASP A 165 -19.42 -19.62 -0.73
N GLN A 166 -19.71 -20.93 -0.73
CA GLN A 166 -18.80 -21.98 -0.22
C GLN A 166 -17.43 -21.97 -0.92
N ALA A 167 -17.33 -21.47 -2.16
CA ALA A 167 -16.07 -21.37 -2.88
C ALA A 167 -15.10 -20.36 -2.24
N LYS A 168 -15.61 -19.29 -1.61
CA LYS A 168 -14.80 -18.30 -0.90
C LYS A 168 -14.36 -18.81 0.48
N CYS A 169 -15.20 -19.63 1.12
CA CYS A 169 -14.88 -20.26 2.40
C CYS A 169 -13.70 -21.25 2.31
N LYS A 170 -13.52 -21.96 1.18
CA LYS A 170 -12.39 -22.88 0.97
C LYS A 170 -11.01 -22.22 1.07
N ASN A 171 -10.91 -20.92 0.76
CA ASN A 171 -9.64 -20.19 0.79
C ASN A 171 -9.36 -19.52 2.14
N CYS A 172 -10.40 -19.31 2.98
CA CYS A 172 -10.29 -18.57 4.25
C CYS A 172 -10.48 -19.45 5.50
N CYS A 173 -11.09 -20.61 5.34
CA CYS A 173 -11.14 -21.66 6.34
C CYS A 173 -10.37 -22.85 5.77
N PRO A 174 -9.05 -22.98 6.03
CA PRO A 174 -8.43 -24.29 5.89
C PRO A 174 -9.15 -25.19 6.88
N LEU A 175 -9.97 -26.10 6.36
CA LEU A 175 -10.45 -27.22 7.15
C LEU A 175 -9.24 -27.86 7.83
N VAL A 176 -9.46 -28.29 9.07
CA VAL A 176 -8.66 -29.29 9.79
C VAL A 176 -8.04 -30.31 8.83
#